data_AF-A0A941LN77-F1
#
_entry.id   AF-A0A941LN77-F1
#
_cell.length_a   1.000
_cell.length_b   1.000
_cell.length_c   1.000
_cell.angle_alpha   90.00
_cell.angle_beta   90.00
_cell.angle_gamma   90.00
#
_symmetry.space_group_name_H-M   'P 1'
#
loop_
_entity.id
_entity.type
_entity.pdbx_description
1 polymer ?
#
loop_
_entity_poly.entity_id
_entity_poly.type
_entity_poly.pdbx_seq_one_letter_code
_entity_poly.pdbx_strand_id
1 'polypeptide(L)'
;MWKDKQDGRRTDDNDLDAISSALDSPRPETGQDVSAFVGKGVVFKGTITYNGTVRIDGTLEGEIHTDGILLVGEDAVLNAKVTAGTIVCKGKITGDITAREKMKLRAPAVINGGVVTPMLSMEEGVLFNGTLEMEQQARPVHKEPPLHAVGTGTEPPVRRLTV
;
A
#
# COMPACT_ATOMS: atom_id res chain seq x y z
N MET A 1 -69.67 25.63 35.21
CA MET A 1 -70.61 24.56 34.80
C MET A 1 -70.73 24.62 33.28
N TRP A 2 -70.43 23.51 32.62
CA TRP A 2 -70.50 23.18 31.17
C TRP A 2 -69.74 24.09 30.17
N LYS A 3 -68.74 23.65 29.40
CA LYS A 3 -68.47 22.50 28.48
C LYS A 3 -68.88 22.73 27.02
N ASP A 4 -67.85 22.54 26.17
CA ASP A 4 -67.85 22.02 24.80
C ASP A 4 -68.57 22.82 23.69
N LYS A 5 -67.85 23.27 22.65
CA LYS A 5 -67.73 22.50 21.39
C LYS A 5 -66.79 23.16 20.35
N GLN A 6 -66.10 22.28 19.63
CA GLN A 6 -64.99 22.45 18.68
C GLN A 6 -65.37 23.15 17.36
N ASP A 7 -64.37 23.74 16.70
CA ASP A 7 -63.79 23.35 15.38
C ASP A 7 -62.93 24.54 14.89
N GLY A 8 -61.62 24.46 14.67
CA GLY A 8 -60.92 23.62 13.72
C GLY A 8 -59.97 24.51 12.92
N ARG A 9 -58.66 24.49 13.20
CA ARG A 9 -57.65 24.83 12.18
C ARG A 9 -56.30 24.22 12.52
N ARG A 10 -55.89 23.36 11.59
CA ARG A 10 -54.59 22.69 11.47
C ARG A 10 -53.47 23.72 11.36
N THR A 11 -52.34 23.45 12.04
CA THR A 11 -51.02 23.47 11.41
C THR A 11 -50.05 22.67 12.27
N ASP A 12 -49.46 21.68 11.63
CA ASP A 12 -48.36 20.84 12.07
C ASP A 12 -47.10 21.68 12.25
N ASP A 13 -46.46 21.60 13.42
CA ASP A 13 -45.06 22.04 13.62
C ASP A 13 -44.44 21.14 14.70
N ASN A 14 -44.04 19.95 14.26
CA ASN A 14 -43.20 19.03 15.02
C ASN A 14 -41.77 19.24 14.55
N ASP A 15 -40.98 20.00 15.29
CA ASP A 15 -39.52 19.99 15.24
C ASP A 15 -39.02 20.66 16.51
N LEU A 16 -38.10 20.01 17.24
CA LEU A 16 -37.01 20.58 18.05
C LEU A 16 -36.46 19.53 19.04
N ASP A 17 -35.95 18.42 18.50
CA ASP A 17 -35.08 17.48 19.23
C ASP A 17 -34.05 16.90 18.26
N ALA A 18 -32.94 17.63 18.03
CA ALA A 18 -31.62 17.11 17.64
C ALA A 18 -30.70 18.27 17.24
N ILE A 19 -29.63 18.52 17.99
CA ILE A 19 -28.22 18.32 17.55
C ILE A 19 -27.25 18.73 18.68
N SER A 20 -26.99 17.79 19.58
CA SER A 20 -25.76 17.79 20.39
C SER A 20 -24.65 17.08 19.61
N SER A 21 -23.41 17.58 19.76
CA SER A 21 -22.14 16.90 19.51
C SER A 21 -21.66 16.79 18.05
N ALA A 22 -20.91 17.79 17.58
CA ALA A 22 -19.92 17.59 16.52
C ALA A 22 -18.89 18.73 16.50
N LEU A 23 -17.75 18.61 17.19
CA LEU A 23 -16.46 19.24 16.82
C LEU A 23 -15.27 18.55 17.55
N ASP A 24 -15.17 17.22 17.45
CA ASP A 24 -13.88 16.50 17.54
C ASP A 24 -13.90 15.43 16.43
N SER A 25 -13.36 15.81 15.27
CA SER A 25 -13.11 14.86 14.18
C SER A 25 -11.60 14.89 13.90
N PRO A 26 -10.88 13.76 14.05
CA PRO A 26 -9.49 13.70 13.64
C PRO A 26 -9.41 13.92 12.12
N ARG A 27 -8.51 14.81 11.70
CA ARG A 27 -8.24 15.10 10.30
C ARG A 27 -7.82 13.81 9.59
N PRO A 28 -8.47 13.38 8.50
CA PRO A 28 -7.90 12.33 7.67
C PRO A 28 -6.64 12.90 7.02
N GLU A 29 -5.49 12.46 7.53
CA GLU A 29 -4.20 12.65 6.88
C GLU A 29 -4.31 12.10 5.48
N THR A 30 -3.91 12.91 4.50
CA THR A 30 -3.96 12.68 3.06
C THR A 30 -3.36 11.31 2.73
N GLY A 31 -4.23 10.30 2.69
CA GLY A 31 -3.89 8.98 2.19
C GLY A 31 -3.48 9.16 0.75
N GLN A 32 -2.26 8.73 0.42
CA GLN A 32 -1.75 8.67 -0.94
C GLN A 32 -2.88 8.18 -1.85
N ASP A 33 -3.38 9.06 -2.73
CA ASP A 33 -4.50 8.76 -3.60
C ASP A 33 -4.20 7.49 -4.39
N VAL A 34 -4.74 6.36 -3.91
CA VAL A 34 -4.80 5.13 -4.68
C VAL A 34 -5.85 5.38 -5.73
N SER A 35 -5.43 6.02 -6.80
CA SER A 35 -6.34 6.50 -7.84
C SER A 35 -6.89 5.37 -8.71
N ALA A 36 -6.30 4.17 -8.66
CA ALA A 36 -6.82 2.98 -9.33
C ALA A 36 -6.79 1.78 -8.37
N PHE A 37 -7.97 1.24 -8.09
CA PHE A 37 -8.14 0.01 -7.31
C PHE A 37 -8.90 -1.02 -8.14
N VAL A 38 -8.29 -2.18 -8.34
CA VAL A 38 -8.94 -3.34 -8.98
C VAL A 38 -9.29 -4.33 -7.88
N GLY A 39 -10.59 -4.49 -7.64
CA GLY A 39 -11.09 -5.40 -6.61
C GLY A 39 -10.97 -6.87 -6.99
N LYS A 40 -11.06 -7.71 -5.96
CA LYS A 40 -11.18 -9.17 -6.06
C LYS A 40 -12.37 -9.60 -6.90
N GLY A 41 -12.12 -10.53 -7.83
CA GLY A 41 -13.09 -11.02 -8.81
C GLY A 41 -13.20 -10.19 -10.10
N VAL A 42 -12.48 -9.07 -10.22
CA VAL A 42 -12.38 -8.34 -11.49
C VAL A 42 -11.37 -9.05 -12.38
N VAL A 43 -11.78 -9.36 -13.61
CA VAL A 43 -10.90 -9.84 -14.68
C VAL A 43 -10.73 -8.71 -15.68
N PHE A 44 -9.55 -8.12 -15.73
CA PHE A 44 -9.22 -7.11 -16.72
C PHE A 44 -8.49 -7.76 -17.90
N LYS A 45 -8.93 -7.46 -19.13
CA LYS A 45 -8.27 -7.93 -20.36
C LYS A 45 -7.95 -6.76 -21.28
N GLY A 46 -6.68 -6.49 -21.54
CA GLY A 46 -6.24 -5.44 -22.45
C GLY A 46 -5.04 -4.65 -21.92
N THR A 47 -4.92 -3.39 -22.34
CA THR A 47 -3.81 -2.51 -21.94
C THR A 47 -4.30 -1.44 -20.96
N ILE A 48 -3.63 -1.31 -19.81
CA ILE A 48 -3.83 -0.24 -18.83
C ILE A 48 -2.65 0.71 -18.92
N THR A 49 -2.91 1.98 -19.16
CA THR A 49 -1.91 3.04 -19.01
C THR A 49 -2.39 4.00 -17.95
N TYR A 50 -1.66 4.07 -16.83
CA TYR A 50 -2.07 4.86 -15.68
C TYR A 50 -0.88 5.56 -15.00
N ASN A 51 -1.00 6.85 -14.73
CA ASN A 51 0.02 7.62 -14.01
C ASN A 51 -0.39 7.78 -12.55
N GLY A 52 0.34 7.13 -11.63
CA GLY A 52 0.12 7.24 -10.20
C GLY A 52 0.24 5.90 -9.48
N THR A 53 -0.44 5.77 -8.35
CA THR A 53 -0.46 4.55 -7.56
C THR A 53 -1.64 3.68 -7.95
N VAL A 54 -1.38 2.42 -8.30
CA VAL A 54 -2.40 1.43 -8.66
C VAL A 54 -2.31 0.22 -7.73
N ARG A 55 -3.46 -0.23 -7.24
CA ARG A 55 -3.59 -1.44 -6.43
C ARG A 55 -4.44 -2.47 -7.15
N ILE A 56 -3.92 -3.69 -7.25
CA ILE A 56 -4.56 -4.80 -7.97
C ILE A 56 -4.76 -5.96 -7.02
N ASP A 57 -6.01 -6.36 -6.82
CA ASP A 57 -6.44 -7.43 -5.92
C ASP A 57 -7.26 -8.49 -6.70
N GLY A 58 -7.05 -8.61 -8.03
CA GLY A 58 -7.84 -9.46 -8.93
C GLY A 58 -7.01 -10.12 -10.05
N THR A 59 -7.68 -10.55 -11.13
CA THR A 59 -7.02 -11.17 -12.28
C THR A 59 -6.80 -10.14 -13.38
N LEU A 60 -5.58 -10.06 -13.91
CA LEU A 60 -5.25 -9.17 -15.01
C LEU A 60 -4.53 -9.92 -16.11
N GLU A 61 -5.06 -9.81 -17.33
CA GLU A 61 -4.46 -10.36 -18.55
C GLU A 61 -4.19 -9.22 -19.55
N GLY A 62 -2.94 -9.07 -20.01
CA GLY A 62 -2.59 -8.06 -21.01
C GLY A 62 -1.33 -7.27 -20.68
N GLU A 63 -1.42 -5.94 -20.65
CA GLU A 63 -0.25 -5.09 -20.46
C GLU A 63 -0.55 -3.90 -19.52
N ILE A 64 0.34 -3.62 -18.58
CA ILE A 64 0.20 -2.51 -17.62
C ILE A 64 1.39 -1.57 -17.81
N HIS A 65 1.10 -0.29 -17.98
CA HIS A 65 2.08 0.79 -17.99
C HIS A 65 1.74 1.78 -16.89
N THR A 66 2.66 1.94 -15.96
CA THR A 66 2.58 2.97 -14.94
C THR A 66 3.94 3.58 -14.64
N ASP A 67 3.99 4.88 -14.41
CA ASP A 67 5.23 5.55 -13.98
C ASP A 67 5.36 5.60 -12.45
N GLY A 68 4.31 5.22 -11.72
CA GLY A 68 4.25 5.30 -10.26
C GLY A 68 4.46 3.96 -9.56
N ILE A 69 3.64 3.73 -8.53
CA ILE A 69 3.74 2.57 -7.64
C ILE A 69 2.66 1.56 -7.99
N LEU A 70 3.06 0.33 -8.31
CA LEU A 70 2.17 -0.80 -8.50
C LEU A 70 2.16 -1.69 -7.25
N LEU A 71 0.99 -1.81 -6.63
CA LEU A 71 0.74 -2.73 -5.52
C LEU A 71 -0.07 -3.93 -6.01
N VAL A 72 0.49 -5.12 -5.86
CA VAL A 72 -0.19 -6.38 -6.16
C VAL A 72 -0.56 -7.05 -4.83
N GLY A 73 -1.86 -7.28 -4.63
CA GLY A 73 -2.43 -7.98 -3.48
C GLY A 73 -2.07 -9.47 -3.45
N GLU A 74 -2.42 -10.17 -2.37
CA GLU A 74 -2.09 -11.59 -2.19
C GLU A 74 -2.89 -12.51 -3.14
N ASP A 75 -4.18 -12.24 -3.32
CA ASP A 75 -5.08 -12.99 -4.23
C ASP A 75 -4.95 -12.57 -5.70
N ALA A 76 -4.06 -11.63 -6.01
CA ALA A 76 -3.91 -11.12 -7.36
C ALA A 76 -3.17 -12.10 -8.27
N VAL A 77 -3.72 -12.30 -9.48
CA VAL A 77 -3.14 -13.16 -10.52
C VAL A 77 -2.92 -12.31 -11.77
N LEU A 78 -1.66 -11.98 -12.04
CA LEU A 78 -1.30 -11.20 -13.22
C LEU A 78 -0.71 -12.13 -14.28
N ASN A 79 -1.30 -12.17 -15.47
CA ASN A 79 -0.78 -12.84 -16.66
C ASN A 79 -0.54 -11.79 -17.75
N ALA A 80 0.52 -10.99 -17.58
CA ALA A 80 0.67 -9.74 -18.31
C ALA A 80 2.10 -9.24 -18.34
N LYS A 81 2.42 -8.37 -19.30
CA LYS A 81 3.62 -7.55 -19.26
C LYS A 81 3.38 -6.33 -18.39
N VAL A 82 4.21 -6.12 -17.38
CA VAL A 82 4.05 -5.08 -16.36
C VAL A 82 5.22 -4.12 -16.42
N THR A 83 4.98 -2.86 -16.77
CA THR A 83 5.98 -1.79 -16.72
C THR A 83 5.59 -0.81 -15.63
N ALA A 84 6.43 -0.65 -14.61
CA ALA A 84 6.17 0.22 -13.47
C ALA A 84 7.44 0.93 -12.96
N GLY A 85 7.29 2.04 -12.24
CA GLY A 85 8.40 2.67 -11.52
C GLY A 85 8.83 1.82 -10.33
N THR A 86 7.96 1.73 -9.33
CA THR A 86 8.14 0.89 -8.14
C THR A 86 7.10 -0.22 -8.10
N ILE A 87 7.51 -1.46 -7.87
CA ILE A 87 6.61 -2.61 -7.81
C ILE A 87 6.67 -3.25 -6.43
N VAL A 88 5.51 -3.48 -5.82
CA VAL A 88 5.36 -4.26 -4.60
C VAL A 88 4.45 -5.45 -4.87
N CYS A 89 5.02 -6.66 -4.87
CA CYS A 89 4.28 -7.88 -5.15
C CYS A 89 4.04 -8.72 -3.91
N LYS A 90 2.77 -9.07 -3.64
CA LYS A 90 2.36 -10.06 -2.62
C LYS A 90 1.66 -11.29 -3.21
N GLY A 91 1.33 -11.28 -4.50
CA GLY A 91 0.54 -12.32 -5.16
C GLY A 91 1.30 -13.08 -6.25
N LYS A 92 0.56 -13.64 -7.21
CA LYS A 92 1.11 -14.44 -8.31
C LYS A 92 1.22 -13.62 -9.59
N ILE A 93 2.40 -13.61 -10.20
CA ILE A 93 2.64 -12.95 -11.48
C ILE A 93 3.26 -13.94 -12.45
N THR A 94 2.71 -13.98 -13.67
CA THR A 94 3.21 -14.75 -14.80
C THR A 94 3.41 -13.80 -15.98
N GLY A 95 4.64 -13.65 -16.47
CA GLY A 95 4.96 -12.76 -17.58
C GLY A 95 6.22 -11.93 -17.37
N ASP A 96 6.40 -10.93 -18.22
CA ASP A 96 7.55 -10.03 -18.19
C ASP A 96 7.27 -8.82 -17.29
N ILE A 97 8.16 -8.57 -16.33
CA ILE A 97 8.05 -7.45 -15.40
C ILE A 97 9.24 -6.52 -15.61
N THR A 98 8.97 -5.24 -15.79
CA THR A 98 9.97 -4.19 -15.95
C THR A 98 9.74 -3.14 -14.88
N ALA A 99 10.63 -3.08 -13.90
CA ALA A 99 10.61 -2.07 -12.84
C ALA A 99 11.75 -1.05 -13.06
N ARG A 100 11.42 0.24 -13.16
CA ARG A 100 12.41 1.29 -13.46
C ARG A 100 13.20 1.78 -12.25
N GLU A 101 12.62 1.71 -11.04
CA GLU A 101 13.29 2.19 -9.81
C GLU A 101 13.58 1.05 -8.84
N LYS A 102 12.54 0.31 -8.42
CA LYS A 102 12.68 -0.73 -7.40
C LYS A 102 11.59 -1.78 -7.50
N MET A 103 11.97 -3.04 -7.34
CA MET A 103 11.05 -4.15 -7.14
C MET A 103 11.16 -4.71 -5.73
N LYS A 104 10.01 -4.89 -5.07
CA LYS A 104 9.89 -5.46 -3.73
C LYS A 104 8.95 -6.65 -3.75
N LEU A 105 9.49 -7.83 -3.50
CA LEU A 105 8.72 -9.07 -3.36
C LEU A 105 8.49 -9.35 -1.88
N ARG A 106 7.23 -9.56 -1.52
CA ARG A 106 6.74 -9.84 -0.17
C ARG A 106 6.14 -11.26 -0.18
N ALA A 107 6.36 -12.07 0.84
CA ALA A 107 5.70 -13.38 0.91
C ALA A 107 4.17 -13.25 1.05
N PRO A 108 3.38 -14.18 0.48
CA PRO A 108 3.77 -15.36 -0.31
C PRO A 108 3.77 -15.11 -1.84
N ALA A 109 4.52 -14.12 -2.33
CA ALA A 109 4.56 -13.83 -3.76
C ALA A 109 5.19 -14.98 -4.58
N VAL A 110 4.60 -15.24 -5.75
CA VAL A 110 5.08 -16.24 -6.71
C VAL A 110 5.25 -15.58 -8.08
N ILE A 111 6.49 -15.49 -8.56
CA ILE A 111 6.81 -14.93 -9.87
C ILE A 111 7.20 -16.06 -10.82
N ASN A 112 6.59 -16.10 -12.01
CA ASN A 112 6.97 -16.98 -13.11
C ASN A 112 7.22 -16.14 -14.38
N GLY A 113 8.47 -15.93 -14.77
CA GLY A 113 8.77 -15.17 -15.98
C GLY A 113 10.05 -14.34 -15.91
N GLY A 114 10.17 -13.38 -16.84
CA GLY A 114 11.31 -12.47 -16.93
C GLY A 114 11.12 -11.24 -16.06
N VAL A 115 12.13 -10.84 -15.29
CA VAL A 115 12.08 -9.62 -14.48
C VAL A 115 13.30 -8.76 -14.76
N VAL A 116 13.06 -7.52 -15.16
CA VAL A 116 14.07 -6.50 -15.42
C VAL A 116 13.97 -5.41 -14.36
N THR A 117 15.01 -5.22 -13.54
CA THR A 117 15.00 -4.15 -12.53
C THR A 117 16.41 -3.74 -12.07
N PRO A 118 16.67 -2.44 -11.80
CA PRO A 118 17.93 -2.00 -11.19
C PRO A 118 18.11 -2.43 -9.74
N MET A 119 17.01 -2.52 -8.98
CA MET A 119 17.04 -2.83 -7.55
C MET A 119 15.92 -3.81 -7.19
N LEU A 120 16.32 -4.97 -6.68
CA LEU A 120 15.41 -6.01 -6.23
C LEU A 120 15.56 -6.24 -4.72
N SER A 121 14.43 -6.32 -4.02
CA SER A 121 14.35 -6.68 -2.60
C SER A 121 13.36 -7.81 -2.44
N MET A 122 13.83 -8.97 -1.97
CA MET A 122 12.98 -10.14 -1.71
C MET A 122 12.89 -10.41 -0.21
N GLU A 123 11.69 -10.69 0.29
CA GLU A 123 11.50 -11.25 1.63
C GLU A 123 11.56 -12.78 1.64
N GLU A 124 11.71 -13.34 2.85
CA GLU A 124 11.64 -14.76 3.10
C GLU A 124 10.25 -15.31 2.74
N GLY A 125 10.21 -16.44 2.02
CA GLY A 125 8.95 -17.09 1.60
C GLY A 125 8.46 -16.71 0.20
N VAL A 126 9.24 -15.96 -0.57
CA VAL A 126 8.95 -15.66 -1.99
C VAL A 126 9.46 -16.78 -2.89
N LEU A 127 8.66 -17.18 -3.87
CA LEU A 127 9.06 -18.13 -4.91
C LEU A 127 9.26 -17.40 -6.25
N PHE A 128 10.48 -17.41 -6.77
CA PHE A 128 10.82 -16.82 -8.06
C PHE A 128 11.29 -17.91 -9.03
N ASN A 129 10.59 -18.08 -10.15
CA ASN A 129 10.97 -19.00 -11.22
C ASN A 129 11.08 -18.24 -12.55
N GLY A 130 12.29 -18.08 -13.07
CA GLY A 130 12.51 -17.47 -14.38
C GLY A 130 13.83 -16.73 -14.49
N THR A 131 13.87 -15.74 -15.37
CA THR A 131 15.09 -14.99 -15.67
C THR A 131 15.02 -13.62 -14.99
N LEU A 132 16.08 -13.24 -14.28
CA LEU A 132 16.22 -11.90 -13.72
C LEU A 132 17.35 -11.18 -14.46
N GLU A 133 17.05 -10.02 -15.03
CA GLU A 133 18.03 -9.12 -15.61
C GLU A 133 18.11 -7.83 -14.79
N MET A 134 19.32 -7.44 -14.40
CA MET A 134 19.52 -6.22 -13.64
C MET A 134 19.89 -5.07 -14.57
N GLU A 135 18.93 -4.21 -14.91
CA GLU A 135 19.20 -3.00 -15.68
C GLU A 135 19.82 -1.95 -14.76
N GLN A 136 21.14 -1.79 -14.81
CA GLN A 136 21.85 -0.89 -13.92
C GLN A 136 21.66 0.57 -14.34
N GLN A 137 20.60 1.23 -13.88
CA GLN A 137 20.60 2.69 -13.79
C GLN A 137 21.44 3.09 -12.58
N ALA A 138 22.59 3.71 -12.85
CA ALA A 138 23.53 4.21 -11.85
C ALA A 138 22.87 5.26 -10.93
N ARG A 139 22.26 4.83 -9.82
CA ARG A 139 22.04 5.68 -8.64
C ARG A 139 22.97 5.24 -7.52
N PRO A 140 23.70 6.18 -6.88
CA PRO A 140 24.69 5.85 -5.86
C PRO A 140 23.98 5.23 -4.66
N VAL A 141 24.38 4.01 -4.31
CA VAL A 141 24.01 3.38 -3.04
C VAL A 141 24.52 4.29 -1.92
N HIS A 142 23.61 4.97 -1.24
CA HIS A 142 23.89 5.59 0.05
C HIS A 142 24.17 4.45 1.04
N LYS A 143 25.44 4.05 1.13
CA LYS A 143 25.95 3.34 2.30
C LYS A 143 25.78 4.29 3.48
N GLU A 144 24.87 3.99 4.38
CA GLU A 144 24.92 4.56 5.72
C GLU A 144 26.36 4.37 6.25
N PRO A 145 27.06 5.43 6.67
CA PRO A 145 28.41 5.31 7.16
C PRO A 145 28.41 4.38 8.39
N PRO A 146 29.40 3.48 8.53
CA PRO A 146 29.50 2.67 9.75
C PRO A 146 29.67 3.62 10.94
N LEU A 147 28.66 3.73 11.80
CA LEU A 147 28.80 4.49 13.04
C LEU A 147 29.77 3.73 13.96
N HIS A 148 30.99 4.23 13.95
CA HIS A 148 32.01 4.25 14.98
C HIS A 148 31.80 3.39 16.23
N ALA A 149 32.78 2.51 16.46
CA ALA A 149 33.13 2.01 17.78
C ALA A 149 33.34 3.18 18.76
N VAL A 150 32.46 3.30 19.74
CA VAL A 150 32.68 4.02 21.01
C VAL A 150 32.74 2.93 22.08
N GLY A 151 33.69 2.81 23.00
CA GLY A 151 34.84 3.59 23.40
C GLY A 151 35.20 2.96 24.75
N THR A 152 36.39 2.40 24.89
CA THR A 152 36.90 1.88 26.17
C THR A 152 37.16 3.04 27.14
N GLY A 153 36.65 2.97 28.38
CA GLY A 153 37.13 3.82 29.48
C GLY A 153 36.18 3.96 30.69
N THR A 154 36.60 3.42 31.84
CA THR A 154 36.63 4.01 33.23
C THR A 154 35.37 4.72 33.77
N GLU A 155 34.79 4.53 34.99
CA GLU A 155 35.12 3.83 36.26
C GLU A 155 33.89 3.98 37.26
N PRO A 156 33.93 3.68 38.60
CA PRO A 156 32.93 2.90 39.40
C PRO A 156 31.89 3.77 40.20
N PRO A 157 30.91 3.24 41.00
CA PRO A 157 31.15 2.68 42.37
C PRO A 157 30.15 1.59 42.87
N VAL A 158 30.56 0.68 43.77
CA VAL A 158 29.67 0.14 44.84
C VAL A 158 30.50 -0.36 46.03
N ARG A 159 30.52 0.42 47.11
CA ARG A 159 30.91 -0.08 48.44
C ARG A 159 29.66 -0.70 49.08
N ARG A 160 29.71 -2.00 49.38
CA ARG A 160 28.74 -2.67 50.25
C ARG A 160 28.77 -2.02 51.62
N LEU A 161 27.62 -1.55 52.09
CA LEU A 161 27.34 -1.33 53.50
C LEU A 161 26.63 -2.59 54.00
N THR A 162 27.33 -3.42 54.76
CA THR A 162 26.72 -4.50 55.56
C THR A 162 26.82 -4.06 57.01
N VAL A 163 25.71 -4.22 57.74
CA VAL A 163 25.60 -4.01 59.20
C VAL A 163 26.30 -5.13 59.94
#